data_AF-A0A966YET2-F1
#
_entry.id   AF-A0A966YET2-F1
#
_cell.length_a   1.000
_cell.length_b   1.000
_cell.length_c   1.000
_cell.angle_alpha   90.00
_cell.angle_beta   90.00
_cell.angle_gamma   90.00
#
_symmetry.space_group_name_H-M   'P 1'
#
loop_
_entity.id
_entity.type
_entity.pdbx_description
1 polymer ?
#
loop_
_entity_poly.entity_id
_entity_poly.type
_entity_poly.pdbx_seq_one_letter_code
_entity_poly.pdbx_strand_id
1 'polypeptide(L)' 'STGGEPARDGVPLEHLQFTIYHLLGIDANKELVAFGTRPIEIIKDGGLVKGILA' A
#
# COMPACT_ATOMS: atom_id res chain seq x y z
N SER A 1 4.81 23.05 9.58
CA SER A 1 3.42 23.34 9.18
C SER A 1 2.83 22.14 8.47
N THR A 2 1.68 21.65 8.91
CA THR A 2 0.94 20.54 8.29
C THR A 2 -0.37 20.99 7.61
N GLY A 3 -0.61 22.29 7.50
CA GLY A 3 -1.85 22.87 6.95
C GLY A 3 -1.72 23.38 5.51
N GLY A 4 -1.18 22.56 4.60
CA GLY A 4 -1.26 22.83 3.17
C GLY A 4 -2.57 22.31 2.58
N GLU A 5 -3.05 22.90 1.50
CA GLU A 5 -4.19 22.35 0.75
C GLU A 5 -3.91 20.90 0.33
N PRO A 6 -4.87 19.97 0.51
CA PRO A 6 -4.71 18.59 0.08
C PRO A 6 -4.34 18.51 -1.41
N ALA A 7 -3.40 17.63 -1.75
CA ALA A 7 -3.10 17.36 -3.14
C ALA A 7 -4.36 16.81 -3.84
N ARG A 8 -4.79 17.47 -4.93
CA ARG A 8 -5.99 17.09 -5.69
C ARG A 8 -5.91 15.67 -6.26
N ASP A 9 -4.69 15.24 -6.57
CA ASP A 9 -4.38 13.95 -7.21
C ASP A 9 -3.35 13.19 -6.36
N GLY A 10 -3.43 13.37 -5.04
CA GLY A 10 -2.54 12.70 -4.09
C GLY A 10 -2.65 11.18 -4.18
N VAL A 11 -1.52 10.50 -4.11
CA VAL A 11 -1.48 9.04 -4.04
C VAL A 11 -1.88 8.61 -2.62
N PRO A 12 -2.92 7.80 -2.44
CA PRO A 12 -3.26 7.21 -1.15
C PRO A 12 -2.10 6.36 -0.62
N LEU A 13 -1.90 6.37 0.69
CA LEU A 13 -0.75 5.75 1.34
C LEU A 13 -0.74 4.22 1.12
N GLU A 14 -1.90 3.59 1.14
CA GLU A 14 -2.12 2.18 0.84
C GLU A 14 -1.73 1.81 -0.59
N HIS A 15 -2.02 2.67 -1.58
CA HIS A 15 -1.63 2.44 -2.97
C HIS A 15 -0.12 2.62 -3.18
N LEU A 16 0.48 3.59 -2.50
CA LEU A 16 1.93 3.79 -2.52
C LEU A 16 2.67 2.57 -1.98
N GLN A 17 2.31 2.09 -0.78
CA GLN A 17 2.95 0.93 -0.16
C GLN A 17 2.73 -0.35 -0.96
N PHE A 18 1.51 -0.58 -1.47
CA PHE A 18 1.20 -1.71 -2.33
C PHE A 18 2.08 -1.73 -3.58
N THR A 19 2.28 -0.57 -4.21
CA THR A 19 3.15 -0.43 -5.39
C THR A 19 4.63 -0.67 -5.04
N ILE A 20 5.11 -0.18 -3.89
CA ILE A 20 6.48 -0.46 -3.43
C ILE A 20 6.69 -1.97 -3.23
N TYR A 21 5.75 -2.65 -2.57
CA TYR A 21 5.86 -4.10 -2.33
C TYR A 21 5.86 -4.88 -3.65
N HIS A 22 5.00 -4.49 -4.59
CA HIS A 22 5.00 -5.06 -5.94
C HIS A 22 6.36 -4.91 -6.65
N LEU A 23 6.98 -3.72 -6.60
CA LEU A 23 8.29 -3.47 -7.21
C LEU A 23 9.43 -4.26 -6.51
N LEU A 24 9.27 -4.57 -5.23
CA LEU A 24 10.18 -5.44 -4.48
C LEU A 24 9.92 -6.94 -4.72
N GLY A 25 8.94 -7.30 -5.56
CA GLY A 25 8.54 -8.69 -5.81
C GLY A 25 7.76 -9.34 -4.65
N ILE A 26 7.20 -8.55 -3.74
CA ILE A 26 6.40 -8.99 -2.61
C ILE A 26 4.91 -8.88 -2.97
N ASP A 27 4.17 -9.97 -2.83
CA ASP A 27 2.72 -9.98 -3.03
C ASP A 27 2.00 -9.45 -1.79
N ALA A 28 1.57 -8.19 -1.86
CA ALA A 28 0.88 -7.49 -0.77
C ALA A 28 -0.58 -7.96 -0.54
N ASN A 29 -1.14 -8.80 -1.42
CA ASN A 29 -2.48 -9.39 -1.21
C ASN A 29 -2.45 -10.57 -0.23
N LYS A 30 -1.26 -11.04 0.12
CA LYS A 30 -1.13 -12.09 1.13
C LYS A 30 -1.42 -11.55 2.52
N GLU A 31 -1.75 -12.47 3.40
CA GLU A 31 -1.98 -12.19 4.80
C GLU A 31 -0.80 -12.71 5.63
N LEU A 32 -0.41 -11.92 6.62
CA LEU A 32 0.51 -12.33 7.66
C LEU A 32 -0.25 -13.16 8.69
N VAL A 33 0.32 -14.30 9.04
CA VAL A 33 -0.11 -15.07 10.22
C VAL A 33 0.68 -14.53 11.41
N ALA A 34 0.13 -13.55 12.10
CA ALA A 34 0.67 -13.10 13.37
C ALA A 34 0.35 -14.12 14.47
N PHE A 35 1.08 -14.07 15.59
CA PHE A 35 0.93 -15.00 16.72
C PHE A 35 -0.55 -15.26 17.06
N GLY A 36 -1.04 -16.48 16.75
CA GLY A 36 -2.45 -16.86 16.86
C GLY A 36 -3.06 -17.31 15.52
N THR A 37 -4.39 -17.19 15.40
CA THR A 37 -5.17 -17.64 14.23
C THR A 37 -5.78 -16.49 13.43
N ARG A 38 -5.48 -15.23 13.77
CA ARG A 38 -6.05 -14.06 13.08
C ARG A 38 -5.14 -13.67 11.91
N PRO A 39 -5.61 -13.77 10.65
CA PRO A 39 -4.87 -13.23 9.54
C PRO A 39 -4.85 -11.70 9.58
N ILE A 40 -3.72 -11.12 9.18
CA ILE A 40 -3.53 -9.67 9.06
C ILE A 40 -3.14 -9.37 7.62
N GLU A 41 -3.95 -8.58 6.92
CA GLU A 41 -3.64 -8.11 5.56
C GLU A 41 -2.29 -7.35 5.55
N ILE A 42 -1.40 -7.67 4.60
CA ILE A 42 -0.12 -6.96 4.47
C ILE A 42 -0.37 -5.48 4.14
N ILE A 43 -1.19 -5.21 3.11
CA ILE A 43 -1.75 -3.88 2.83
C ILE A 43 -3.23 -4.05 2.50
N LYS A 44 -4.08 -3.39 3.28
CA LYS A 44 -5.52 -3.39 3.07
C LYS A 44 -5.91 -2.38 1.97
N ASP A 45 -6.80 -2.80 1.07
CA ASP A 45 -7.38 -1.96 -0.01
C ASP A 45 -6.32 -1.28 -0.92
N GLY A 46 -5.11 -1.85 -0.99
CA GLY A 46 -4.01 -1.37 -1.81
C GLY A 46 -4.23 -1.60 -3.31
N GLY A 47 -3.59 -0.79 -4.14
CA GLY A 47 -3.72 -0.85 -5.60
C GLY A 47 -2.49 -0.28 -6.30
N LEU A 48 -2.24 -0.74 -7.52
CA LEU A 48 -1.07 -0.31 -8.31
C LEU A 48 -1.24 1.12 -8.82
N VAL A 49 -0.25 1.96 -8.50
CA VAL A 49 -0.14 3.32 -9.03
C VAL A 49 0.59 3.28 -10.37
N LYS A 50 -0.17 3.29 -11.47
CA LYS A 50 0.40 3.17 -12.83
C LYS A 50 1.50 4.18 -13.14
N GLY A 51 1.43 5.39 -12.60
CA GLY A 51 2.43 6.44 -12.81
C GLY A 51 3.78 6.21 -12.11
N ILE A 52 3.90 5.18 -11.26
CA ILE A 52 5.12 4.82 -10.52
C ILE A 52 5.78 3.56 -11.10
N LEU A 53 5.03 2.74 -11.86
CA LEU A 53 5.54 1.50 -12.43
C LEU A 53 6.64 1.79 -13.47
N ALA A 54 7.70 0.98 -13.46
CA ALA A 54 8.85 1.07 -14.37
C ALA A 54 8.55 0.49 -15.76
#